data_AF-A0A7S4KNY3-F1
#
_entry.id   AF-A0A7S4KNY3-F1
#
_cell.length_a   1.000
_cell.length_b   1.000
_cell.length_c   1.000
_cell.angle_alpha   90.00
_cell.angle_beta   90.00
_cell.angle_gamma   90.00
#
_symmetry.space_group_name_H-M   'P 1'
#
loop_
_entity.id
_entity.type
_entity.pdbx_description
1 polymer ?
#
loop_
_entity_poly.entity_id
_entity_poly.type
_entity_poly.pdbx_seq_one_letter_code
_entity_poly.pdbx_strand_id
1 'polypeptide(L)'
;RSCFLTTMSNNVTPLSWSQLEALDTYKQPDRVNGPTNSQATLRLFGHNESEVRVTLYRDNHAWCPYCQKIWLWLEEKQIPYRIRKVTMFCYGKKEAWYKRLVPSGMLPALEIDGKMITESDDILIALERTFGTLFAGMGEKKVIPLRKLERLLFRAWCSWLCYPVRSLEEDHYNFHELISVVM
;
A
#
# COMPACT_ATOMS: atom_id res chain seq x y z
N ARG A 1 -2.93 53.59 14.25
CA ARG A 1 -2.63 52.82 15.49
C ARG A 1 -1.72 51.66 15.07
N SER A 2 -0.41 51.85 15.25
CA SER A 2 0.62 50.88 14.85
C SER A 2 0.51 49.63 15.72
N CYS A 3 0.19 48.49 15.11
CA CYS A 3 0.32 47.19 15.76
C CYS A 3 1.75 46.71 15.49
N PHE A 4 2.65 46.97 16.44
CA PHE A 4 3.98 46.38 16.43
C PHE A 4 3.83 44.87 16.64
N LEU A 5 4.01 44.09 15.58
CA LEU A 5 4.31 42.66 15.69
C LEU A 5 5.71 42.56 16.31
N THR A 6 5.77 42.27 17.60
CA THR A 6 7.01 41.82 18.24
C THR A 6 7.35 40.46 17.65
N THR A 7 8.14 40.45 16.57
CA THR A 7 8.78 39.24 16.08
C THR A 7 9.78 38.80 17.14
N MET A 8 9.42 37.82 17.97
CA MET A 8 10.42 37.07 18.71
C MET A 8 11.23 36.29 17.69
N SER A 9 12.39 36.83 17.29
CA SER A 9 13.39 36.09 16.55
C SER A 9 14.02 35.07 17.49
N ASN A 10 13.35 33.94 17.69
CA ASN A 10 14.00 32.74 18.18
C ASN A 10 15.02 32.32 17.10
N ASN A 11 16.23 32.88 17.18
CA ASN A 11 17.39 32.45 16.41
C ASN A 11 17.81 31.07 16.92
N VAL A 12 17.06 30.04 16.55
CA VAL A 12 17.47 28.65 16.75
C VAL A 12 18.49 28.36 15.66
N THR A 13 19.77 28.34 16.04
CA THR A 13 20.82 27.84 15.15
C THR A 13 20.55 26.35 14.87
N PRO A 14 20.46 25.93 13.61
CA PRO A 14 20.25 24.52 13.30
C PRO A 14 21.44 23.69 13.80
N LEU A 15 21.16 22.52 14.37
CA LEU A 15 22.17 21.58 14.84
C LEU A 15 23.01 21.06 13.67
N SER A 16 24.29 20.77 13.91
CA SER A 16 25.12 20.03 12.96
C SER A 16 24.65 18.57 12.83
N TRP A 17 25.03 17.91 11.74
CA TRP A 17 24.76 16.47 11.56
C TRP A 17 25.28 15.61 12.73
N SER A 18 26.47 15.92 13.25
CA SER A 18 27.03 15.22 14.41
C SER A 18 26.23 15.43 15.70
N GLN A 19 25.68 16.63 15.90
CA GLN A 19 24.81 16.92 17.05
C GLN A 19 23.46 16.19 16.92
N LEU A 20 22.90 16.11 15.72
CA LEU A 20 21.68 15.33 15.46
C LEU A 20 21.91 13.82 15.66
N GLU A 21 23.03 13.29 15.18
CA GLU A 21 23.39 11.89 15.36
C GLU A 21 23.60 11.53 16.83
N ALA A 22 24.20 12.43 17.63
CA ALA A 22 24.33 12.25 19.08
C ALA A 22 22.98 12.26 19.82
N LEU A 23 21.93 12.85 19.22
CA LEU A 23 20.56 12.83 19.73
C LEU A 23 19.73 11.68 19.16
N ASP A 24 20.31 10.85 18.29
CA ASP A 24 19.58 9.77 17.66
C ASP A 24 19.23 8.70 18.69
N THR A 25 17.93 8.54 18.90
CA THR A 25 17.36 7.50 19.75
C THR A 25 16.75 6.36 18.93
N TYR A 26 16.89 6.42 17.60
CA TYR A 26 16.35 5.43 16.68
C TYR A 26 16.97 4.07 16.94
N LYS A 27 16.12 3.10 17.26
CA LYS A 27 16.49 1.69 17.32
C LYS A 27 15.95 1.00 16.08
N GLN A 28 16.79 0.16 15.47
CA GLN A 28 16.35 -0.67 14.36
C GLN A 28 15.14 -1.51 14.82
N PRO A 29 13.99 -1.40 14.15
CA PRO A 29 12.79 -2.11 14.57
C PRO A 29 12.95 -3.61 14.31
N ASP A 30 12.34 -4.43 15.15
CA ASP A 30 12.15 -5.84 14.85
C ASP A 30 11.19 -5.95 13.65
N ARG A 31 11.75 -6.31 12.49
CA ARG A 31 11.01 -6.41 11.24
C ARG A 31 10.26 -7.73 11.09
N VAL A 32 10.55 -8.71 11.94
CA VAL A 32 10.01 -10.08 11.86
C VAL A 32 8.80 -10.24 12.76
N ASN A 33 8.91 -9.85 14.04
CA ASN A 33 7.82 -10.00 15.02
C ASN A 33 7.34 -8.67 15.62
N GLY A 34 8.06 -7.57 15.41
CA GLY A 34 7.67 -6.25 15.88
C GLY A 34 6.54 -5.61 15.04
N PRO A 35 6.26 -4.31 15.24
CA PRO A 35 5.34 -3.57 14.41
C PRO A 35 5.70 -3.63 12.91
N THR A 36 4.67 -3.70 12.07
CA THR A 36 4.88 -3.78 10.62
C THR A 36 5.57 -2.52 10.08
N ASN A 37 6.42 -2.71 9.07
CA ASN A 37 7.10 -1.62 8.39
C ASN A 37 7.41 -1.97 6.93
N SER A 38 7.58 -0.95 6.09
CA SER A 38 7.81 -1.12 4.65
C SER A 38 9.10 -1.86 4.32
N GLN A 39 10.06 -1.91 5.23
CA GLN A 39 11.36 -2.56 5.02
C GLN A 39 11.38 -4.04 5.43
N ALA A 40 10.28 -4.59 5.95
CA ALA A 40 10.19 -6.00 6.31
C ALA A 40 10.24 -6.92 5.07
N THR A 41 10.96 -8.04 5.21
CA THR A 41 11.08 -9.14 4.22
C THR A 41 10.52 -10.47 4.72
N LEU A 42 10.19 -10.56 6.01
CA LEU A 42 9.61 -11.72 6.68
C LEU A 42 8.74 -11.24 7.84
N ARG A 43 7.59 -11.87 8.04
CA ARG A 43 6.67 -11.62 9.15
C ARG A 43 6.22 -12.96 9.72
N LEU A 44 6.43 -13.19 11.02
CA LEU A 44 6.18 -14.49 11.64
C LEU A 44 5.07 -14.48 12.68
N PHE A 45 4.81 -13.38 13.38
CA PHE A 45 3.79 -13.32 14.44
C PHE A 45 3.99 -14.41 15.51
N GLY A 46 5.24 -14.77 15.81
CA GLY A 46 5.58 -15.85 16.76
C GLY A 46 5.55 -17.28 16.20
N HIS A 47 5.20 -17.47 14.93
CA HIS A 47 5.26 -18.76 14.23
C HIS A 47 6.67 -19.15 13.81
N ASN A 48 6.86 -20.44 13.49
CA ASN A 48 8.11 -20.90 12.92
C ASN A 48 8.21 -20.53 11.43
N GLU A 49 9.41 -20.23 10.96
CA GLU A 49 9.61 -19.88 9.56
C GLU A 49 9.26 -21.03 8.58
N SER A 50 9.32 -22.29 9.04
CA SER A 50 8.89 -23.47 8.28
C SER A 50 7.38 -23.53 8.04
N GLU A 51 6.58 -22.79 8.82
CA GLU A 51 5.12 -22.72 8.69
C GLU A 51 4.68 -21.67 7.65
N VAL A 52 5.63 -20.88 7.13
CA VAL A 52 5.34 -19.82 6.16
C VAL A 52 4.96 -20.43 4.81
N ARG A 53 3.68 -20.28 4.46
CA ARG A 53 3.09 -20.75 3.19
C ARG A 53 2.91 -19.67 2.14
N VAL A 54 3.06 -18.40 2.53
CA VAL A 54 2.73 -17.23 1.71
C VAL A 54 3.98 -16.41 1.40
N THR A 55 4.13 -16.01 0.14
CA THR A 55 5.09 -14.98 -0.29
C THR A 55 4.36 -13.87 -1.03
N LEU A 56 4.38 -12.66 -0.47
CA LEU A 56 3.86 -11.45 -1.11
C LEU A 56 4.95 -10.77 -1.93
N TYR A 57 4.70 -10.59 -3.23
CA TYR A 57 5.50 -9.75 -4.11
C TYR A 57 4.90 -8.35 -4.14
N ARG A 58 5.63 -7.37 -3.60
CA ARG A 58 5.17 -5.98 -3.48
C ARG A 58 6.28 -4.97 -3.72
N ASP A 59 5.88 -3.72 -3.84
CA ASP A 59 6.80 -2.60 -4.07
C ASP A 59 7.75 -2.35 -2.88
N ASN A 60 8.86 -1.65 -3.18
CA ASN A 60 9.92 -1.35 -2.21
C ASN A 60 9.45 -0.38 -1.10
N HIS A 61 8.58 0.57 -1.43
CA HIS A 61 8.39 1.78 -0.63
C HIS A 61 6.99 1.93 -0.02
N ALA A 62 6.11 0.93 -0.18
CA ALA A 62 4.70 0.97 0.22
C ALA A 62 3.85 2.00 -0.54
N TRP A 63 4.17 2.26 -1.81
CA TRP A 63 3.46 3.21 -2.65
C TRP A 63 2.36 2.56 -3.49
N CYS A 64 2.36 1.22 -3.65
CA CYS A 64 1.33 0.54 -4.42
C CYS A 64 0.07 0.33 -3.56
N PRO A 65 -1.05 1.03 -3.83
CA PRO A 65 -2.27 0.87 -3.04
C PRO A 65 -2.86 -0.55 -3.14
N TYR A 66 -2.69 -1.20 -4.28
CA TYR A 66 -3.12 -2.59 -4.48
C TYR A 66 -2.30 -3.57 -3.63
N CYS A 67 -0.97 -3.35 -3.49
CA CYS A 67 -0.15 -4.13 -2.57
C CYS A 67 -0.54 -3.87 -1.11
N GLN A 68 -0.87 -2.62 -0.79
CA GLN A 68 -1.26 -2.23 0.56
C GLN A 68 -2.52 -2.96 1.04
N LYS A 69 -3.53 -3.16 0.17
CA LYS A 69 -4.74 -3.95 0.50
C LYS A 69 -4.38 -5.38 0.95
N ILE A 70 -3.50 -6.06 0.21
CA ILE A 70 -3.05 -7.42 0.56
C ILE A 70 -2.21 -7.41 1.83
N TRP A 71 -1.32 -6.42 1.95
CA TRP A 71 -0.43 -6.30 3.09
C TRP A 71 -1.21 -6.08 4.39
N LEU A 72 -2.16 -5.16 4.40
CA LEU A 72 -3.04 -4.92 5.55
C LEU A 72 -3.83 -6.18 5.90
N TRP A 73 -4.36 -6.89 4.90
CA TRP A 73 -5.09 -8.13 5.15
C TRP A 73 -4.22 -9.20 5.83
N LEU A 74 -2.98 -9.40 5.37
CA LEU A 74 -2.04 -10.37 5.94
C LEU A 74 -1.63 -10.01 7.37
N GLU A 75 -1.37 -8.72 7.63
CA GLU A 75 -1.02 -8.23 8.97
C GLU A 75 -2.20 -8.33 9.94
N GLU A 76 -3.41 -7.94 9.51
CA GLU A 76 -4.62 -8.03 10.34
C GLU A 76 -4.96 -9.48 10.67
N LYS A 77 -4.78 -10.39 9.70
CA LYS A 77 -5.00 -11.83 9.90
C LYS A 77 -3.85 -12.51 10.65
N GLN A 78 -2.71 -11.84 10.81
CA GLN A 78 -1.48 -12.35 11.43
C GLN A 78 -1.00 -13.68 10.84
N ILE A 79 -1.13 -13.86 9.52
CA ILE A 79 -0.64 -15.06 8.82
C ILE A 79 0.86 -14.89 8.57
N PRO A 80 1.74 -15.85 8.93
CA PRO A 80 3.17 -15.74 8.67
C PRO A 80 3.47 -15.76 7.17
N TYR A 81 4.26 -14.79 6.70
CA TYR A 81 4.52 -14.59 5.27
C TYR A 81 5.90 -13.98 4.97
N ARG A 82 6.44 -14.29 3.79
CA ARG A 82 7.63 -13.66 3.22
C ARG A 82 7.23 -12.48 2.32
N ILE A 83 8.14 -11.53 2.19
CA ILE A 83 7.99 -10.41 1.26
C ILE A 83 9.16 -10.40 0.29
N ARG A 84 8.84 -10.42 -1.01
CA ARG A 84 9.80 -10.16 -2.07
C ARG A 84 9.55 -8.79 -2.66
N LYS A 85 10.56 -7.94 -2.59
CA LYS A 85 10.47 -6.55 -3.05
C LYS A 85 10.74 -6.47 -4.56
N VAL A 86 9.89 -5.72 -5.25
CA VAL A 86 9.88 -5.58 -6.70
C VAL A 86 9.74 -4.10 -7.06
N THR A 87 10.58 -3.61 -7.95
CA THR A 87 10.55 -2.22 -8.42
C THR A 87 9.27 -1.94 -9.21
N MET A 88 8.56 -0.83 -8.94
CA MET A 88 7.40 -0.42 -9.75
C MET A 88 7.85 0.27 -11.04
N PHE A 89 7.00 0.23 -12.06
CA PHE A 89 7.29 0.86 -13.35
C PHE A 89 7.49 2.38 -13.27
N CYS A 90 6.82 3.06 -12.33
CA CYS A 90 6.87 4.51 -12.19
C CYS A 90 8.18 5.05 -11.60
N TYR A 91 9.02 4.21 -10.98
CA TYR A 91 10.26 4.68 -10.33
C TYR A 91 11.50 3.84 -10.68
N GLY A 92 11.42 2.87 -11.59
CA GLY A 92 12.61 2.14 -11.99
C GLY A 92 12.38 0.94 -12.91
N LYS A 93 13.48 0.19 -13.12
CA LYS A 93 13.51 -0.99 -14.00
C LYS A 93 12.98 -2.22 -13.26
N LYS A 94 11.98 -2.87 -13.86
CA LYS A 94 11.43 -4.14 -13.36
C LYS A 94 12.48 -5.25 -13.40
N GLU A 95 12.51 -6.07 -12.35
CA GLU A 95 13.43 -7.18 -12.22
C GLU A 95 13.12 -8.30 -13.22
N ALA A 96 14.14 -8.76 -13.96
CA ALA A 96 13.97 -9.82 -14.94
C ALA A 96 13.49 -11.14 -14.33
N TRP A 97 13.91 -11.44 -13.09
CA TRP A 97 13.45 -12.62 -12.37
C TRP A 97 11.96 -12.55 -12.04
N TYR A 98 11.44 -11.37 -11.72
CA TYR A 98 10.03 -11.21 -11.41
C TYR A 98 9.19 -11.37 -12.66
N LYS A 99 9.63 -10.80 -13.80
CA LYS A 99 8.95 -10.97 -15.09
C LYS A 99 8.89 -12.42 -15.58
N ARG A 100 9.79 -13.30 -15.12
CA ARG A 100 9.69 -14.74 -15.41
C ARG A 100 8.56 -15.43 -14.62
N LEU A 101 8.27 -14.94 -13.42
CA LEU A 101 7.19 -15.44 -12.57
C LEU A 101 5.84 -14.81 -12.95
N VAL A 102 5.85 -13.49 -13.20
CA VAL A 102 4.68 -12.67 -13.52
C VAL A 102 5.00 -11.90 -14.80
N PRO A 103 4.67 -12.45 -15.99
CA PRO A 103 5.03 -11.86 -17.29
C PRO A 103 4.58 -10.40 -17.48
N SER A 104 3.42 -10.03 -16.93
CA SER A 104 2.91 -8.65 -16.97
C SER A 104 3.81 -7.67 -16.18
N GLY A 105 4.60 -8.16 -15.22
CA GLY A 105 5.37 -7.34 -14.29
C GLY A 105 4.52 -6.52 -13.31
N MET A 106 3.20 -6.75 -13.29
CA MET A 106 2.26 -6.03 -12.43
C MET A 106 2.38 -6.49 -10.98
N LEU A 107 2.00 -5.61 -10.06
CA LEU A 107 1.96 -5.84 -8.61
C LEU A 107 0.56 -5.50 -8.09
N PRO A 108 0.09 -6.14 -7.00
CA PRO A 108 0.75 -7.24 -6.28
C PRO A 108 0.72 -8.55 -7.07
N ALA A 109 1.60 -9.46 -6.66
CA ALA A 109 1.43 -10.89 -6.87
C ALA A 109 1.64 -11.61 -5.55
N LEU A 110 1.02 -12.77 -5.39
CA LEU A 110 1.12 -13.57 -4.19
C LEU A 110 1.28 -15.03 -4.56
N GLU A 111 2.25 -15.68 -3.94
CA GLU A 111 2.41 -17.12 -4.00
C GLU A 111 1.90 -17.72 -2.70
N ILE A 112 1.04 -18.73 -2.81
CA ILE A 112 0.52 -19.50 -1.67
C ILE A 112 0.57 -20.98 -2.02
N ASP A 113 1.24 -21.78 -1.19
CA ASP A 113 1.45 -23.21 -1.43
C ASP A 113 2.00 -23.52 -2.83
N GLY A 114 2.95 -22.71 -3.29
CA GLY A 114 3.58 -22.84 -4.61
C GLY A 114 2.71 -22.37 -5.79
N LYS A 115 1.50 -21.87 -5.56
CA LYS A 115 0.63 -21.31 -6.61
C LYS A 115 0.74 -19.79 -6.69
N MET A 116 1.19 -19.30 -7.83
CA MET A 116 1.23 -17.85 -8.12
C MET A 116 -0.16 -17.32 -8.47
N ILE A 117 -0.54 -16.19 -7.86
CA ILE A 117 -1.81 -15.50 -8.05
C ILE A 117 -1.51 -14.01 -8.28
N THR A 118 -2.13 -13.45 -9.31
CA THR A 118 -2.06 -12.02 -9.64
C THR A 118 -3.46 -11.42 -9.50
N GLU A 119 -3.57 -10.09 -9.61
CA GLU A 119 -4.78 -9.31 -9.34
C GLU A 119 -5.16 -9.26 -7.86
N SER A 120 -5.23 -8.04 -7.31
CA SER A 120 -5.41 -7.85 -5.86
C SER A 120 -6.71 -8.47 -5.32
N ASP A 121 -7.81 -8.43 -6.07
CA ASP A 121 -9.08 -9.02 -5.63
C ASP A 121 -9.04 -10.55 -5.63
N ASP A 122 -8.42 -11.16 -6.63
CA ASP A 122 -8.30 -12.62 -6.74
C ASP A 122 -7.36 -13.17 -5.66
N ILE A 123 -6.30 -12.42 -5.34
CA ILE A 123 -5.41 -12.72 -4.22
C ILE A 123 -6.20 -12.72 -2.90
N LEU A 124 -7.01 -11.70 -2.63
CA LEU A 124 -7.83 -11.65 -1.41
C LEU A 124 -8.82 -12.81 -1.35
N ILE A 125 -9.51 -13.12 -2.45
CA ILE A 125 -10.43 -14.27 -2.52
C ILE A 125 -9.70 -15.58 -2.22
N ALA A 126 -8.47 -15.76 -2.74
CA ALA A 126 -7.68 -16.96 -2.48
C ALA A 126 -7.20 -17.05 -1.03
N LEU A 127 -6.78 -15.93 -0.44
CA LEU A 127 -6.42 -15.83 0.97
C LEU A 127 -7.60 -16.15 1.88
N GLU A 128 -8.79 -15.60 1.60
CA GLU A 128 -10.01 -15.87 2.35
C GLU A 128 -10.43 -17.34 2.27
N ARG A 129 -10.28 -17.97 1.11
CA ARG A 129 -10.54 -19.41 0.95
C ARG A 129 -9.59 -20.27 1.77
N THR A 130 -8.35 -19.82 1.97
CA THR A 130 -7.30 -20.60 2.62
C THR A 130 -7.25 -20.39 4.13
N PHE A 131 -7.42 -19.16 4.59
CA PHE A 131 -7.26 -18.77 6.00
C PHE A 131 -8.56 -18.21 6.62
N GLY A 132 -9.65 -18.20 5.88
CA GLY A 132 -10.93 -17.60 6.30
C GLY A 132 -10.96 -16.09 6.10
N THR A 133 -12.18 -15.54 6.16
CA THR A 133 -12.42 -14.10 6.03
C THR A 133 -11.92 -13.32 7.25
N LEU A 134 -11.72 -12.01 7.11
CA LEU A 134 -11.52 -11.11 8.27
C LEU A 134 -12.87 -10.81 8.93
N PHE A 135 -13.70 -9.96 8.29
CA PHE A 135 -15.02 -9.58 8.79
C PHE A 135 -16.15 -10.03 7.86
N ALA A 136 -16.04 -9.70 6.57
CA ALA A 136 -16.96 -10.13 5.54
C ALA A 136 -16.15 -10.45 4.28
N GLY A 137 -16.51 -11.55 3.62
CA GLY A 137 -15.82 -12.06 2.45
C GLY A 137 -16.04 -11.22 1.20
N MET A 138 -15.05 -11.24 0.32
CA MET A 138 -15.04 -10.53 -0.96
C MET A 138 -16.25 -10.85 -1.84
N GLY A 139 -16.78 -12.07 -1.76
CA GLY A 139 -17.93 -12.55 -2.55
C GLY A 139 -19.30 -12.36 -1.90
N GLU A 140 -19.39 -11.78 -0.70
CA GLU A 140 -20.66 -11.64 -0.01
C GLU A 140 -21.59 -10.61 -0.68
N LYS A 141 -22.89 -10.91 -0.73
CA LYS A 141 -23.89 -10.05 -1.38
C LYS A 141 -23.94 -8.63 -0.80
N LYS A 142 -23.66 -8.46 0.49
CA LYS A 142 -23.59 -7.14 1.15
C LYS A 142 -22.29 -6.38 0.84
N VAL A 143 -21.21 -7.08 0.50
CA VAL A 143 -19.88 -6.49 0.25
C VAL A 143 -19.73 -6.06 -1.21
N ILE A 144 -20.29 -6.82 -2.15
CA ILE A 144 -20.17 -6.54 -3.60
C ILE A 144 -20.61 -5.10 -3.96
N PRO A 145 -21.77 -4.58 -3.51
CA PRO A 145 -22.18 -3.21 -3.81
C PRO A 145 -21.20 -2.16 -3.27
N LEU A 146 -20.69 -2.35 -2.05
CA LEU A 146 -19.73 -1.44 -1.42
C LEU A 146 -18.41 -1.37 -2.19
N ARG A 147 -17.92 -2.52 -2.68
CA ARG A 147 -16.71 -2.58 -3.51
C ARG A 147 -16.90 -1.97 -4.89
N LYS A 148 -18.09 -2.13 -5.48
CA LYS A 148 -18.42 -1.43 -6.74
C LYS A 148 -18.43 0.08 -6.51
N LEU A 149 -19.01 0.55 -5.41
CA LEU A 149 -19.01 1.95 -5.03
C LEU A 149 -17.58 2.49 -4.81
N GLU A 150 -16.72 1.76 -4.08
CA GLU A 150 -15.31 2.14 -3.91
C GLU A 150 -14.58 2.30 -5.24
N ARG A 151 -14.78 1.36 -6.18
CA ARG A 151 -14.19 1.45 -7.52
C ARG A 151 -14.73 2.62 -8.35
N LEU A 152 -16.02 2.94 -8.22
CA LEU A 152 -16.64 4.08 -8.88
C LEU A 152 -16.09 5.40 -8.34
N LEU A 153 -16.05 5.55 -7.01
CA LEU A 153 -15.47 6.70 -6.33
C LEU A 153 -14.00 6.89 -6.71
N PHE A 154 -13.19 5.82 -6.65
CA PHE A 154 -11.78 5.85 -7.04
C PHE A 154 -11.61 6.28 -8.50
N ARG A 155 -12.41 5.71 -9.42
CA ARG A 155 -12.34 6.06 -10.85
C ARG A 155 -12.68 7.53 -11.08
N ALA A 156 -13.81 8.01 -10.53
CA ALA A 156 -14.23 9.39 -10.71
C ALA A 156 -13.20 10.37 -10.15
N TRP A 157 -12.67 10.07 -8.95
CA TRP A 157 -11.63 10.86 -8.33
C TRP A 157 -10.35 10.90 -9.17
N CYS A 158 -9.84 9.74 -9.61
CA CYS A 158 -8.65 9.70 -10.46
C CYS A 158 -8.89 10.40 -11.81
N SER A 159 -10.08 10.23 -12.41
CA SER A 159 -10.46 10.91 -13.66
C SER A 159 -10.27 12.43 -13.54
N TRP A 160 -10.69 13.00 -12.42
CA TRP A 160 -10.60 14.43 -12.18
C TRP A 160 -9.19 14.90 -11.75
N LEU A 161 -8.57 14.26 -10.75
CA LEU A 161 -7.32 14.77 -10.17
C LEU A 161 -6.03 14.24 -10.80
N CYS A 162 -6.07 13.07 -11.44
CA CYS A 162 -4.84 12.36 -11.82
C CYS A 162 -4.56 12.38 -13.32
N TYR A 163 -5.52 12.80 -14.15
CA TYR A 163 -5.34 12.90 -15.60
C TYR A 163 -5.35 14.35 -16.06
N PRO A 164 -4.50 14.72 -17.02
CA PRO A 164 -4.53 16.06 -17.60
C PRO A 164 -5.82 16.26 -18.39
N VAL A 165 -6.53 17.34 -18.08
CA VAL A 165 -7.73 17.78 -18.82
C VAL A 165 -7.34 18.59 -20.05
N ARG A 166 -8.16 18.54 -21.11
CA ARG A 166 -7.93 19.25 -22.37
C ARG A 166 -8.66 20.58 -22.45
N SER A 167 -9.68 20.79 -21.61
CA SER A 167 -10.44 22.05 -21.53
C SER A 167 -11.09 22.25 -20.16
N LEU A 168 -11.60 23.47 -19.90
CA LEU A 168 -12.35 23.79 -18.68
C LEU A 168 -13.69 23.05 -18.62
N GLU A 169 -14.33 22.80 -19.77
CA GLU A 169 -15.57 22.04 -19.84
C GLU A 169 -15.36 20.57 -19.44
N GLU A 170 -14.25 19.97 -19.85
CA GLU A 170 -13.87 18.61 -19.44
C GLU A 170 -13.57 18.54 -17.94
N ASP A 171 -12.89 19.55 -17.38
CA ASP A 171 -12.64 19.65 -15.94
C ASP A 171 -13.94 19.74 -15.13
N HIS A 172 -14.85 20.64 -15.53
CA HIS A 172 -16.17 20.75 -14.90
C HIS A 172 -16.98 19.45 -15.03
N TYR A 173 -16.96 18.79 -16.18
CA TYR A 173 -17.63 17.50 -16.37
C TYR A 173 -17.08 16.43 -15.42
N ASN A 174 -15.75 16.27 -15.36
CA ASN A 174 -15.10 15.30 -14.47
C ASN A 174 -15.39 15.58 -12.99
N PHE A 175 -15.41 16.86 -12.60
CA PHE A 175 -15.81 17.28 -11.26
C PHE A 175 -17.27 16.92 -10.96
N HIS A 176 -18.19 17.20 -11.89
CA HIS A 176 -19.61 16.85 -11.73
C HIS A 176 -19.83 15.33 -11.63
N GLU A 177 -19.10 14.52 -12.41
CA GLU A 177 -19.13 13.06 -12.30
C GLU A 177 -18.62 12.56 -10.94
N LEU A 178 -17.62 13.21 -10.34
CA LEU A 178 -17.21 12.89 -8.97
C LEU A 178 -18.32 13.21 -7.96
N ILE A 179 -18.91 14.40 -8.06
CA ILE A 179 -19.97 14.83 -7.14
C ILE A 179 -21.20 13.91 -7.23
N SER A 180 -21.57 13.44 -8.43
CA SER A 180 -22.73 12.55 -8.62
C SER A 180 -22.57 11.16 -8.00
N VAL A 181 -21.33 10.72 -7.73
CA VAL A 181 -21.05 9.45 -7.04
C VAL A 181 -21.02 9.64 -5.51
N VAL A 182 -20.70 10.85 -5.03
CA VAL A 182 -20.54 11.16 -3.59
C VAL A 182 -21.85 11.65 -2.96
N MET A 183 -22.67 12.42 -3.69
CA MET A 183 -23.92 13.04 -3.23
C MET A 183 -25.15 12.34 -3.79
#